data_AF-A0A3G6JD14-F1
#
_entry.id   AF-A0A3G6JD14-F1
#
_cell.length_a   1.000
_cell.length_b   1.000
_cell.length_c   1.000
_cell.angle_alpha   90.00
_cell.angle_beta   90.00
_cell.angle_gamma   90.00
#
_symmetry.space_group_name_H-M   'P 1'
#
loop_
_entity.id
_entity.type
_entity.pdbx_description
1 polymer ?
#
loop_
_entity_poly.entity_id
_entity_poly.type
_entity_poly.pdbx_seq_one_letter_code
_entity_poly.pdbx_strand_id
1 'polypeptide(L)'
;MSSSDKVRDFEEYFQQVAAKVKDISGLNLSSDKYDSVFTKSLRTTNLLNKQGSTSKQSHIAITGKSRDIFPYINIASYTDVDGDNAFKSFYVLKVKMTFYLSNFEYAKAPSVDIFAGKSSVDAGVSVKLSRPNNGPQIELGNTTQSDENSRVFRELFDEGDVLVLLKRKKQLHYDAFILRKDDVGDLPIDCIGMLKGKTVTTLVDEDSFEFSSQTGQDIPKAVTGGKNVIFYGAPGTGKSYGIKYFIRENGLPDYDPKVGNPLVFRVTLHPEYDYSDLVGQLRPSVKENDRVTYELAPGVFTSALKKAVENPDKHVFLIMEEMSRSNVAAVFGDLFQLLDRDATGRSQYSINNELLANKVFGIGPDQANDFPVFLPSNLTIIGTVNTNDQNVFVMDTAFKRRFLWKYVSTNIDLAHFTNNAKIEIATNYSIDWAVFYQSLNHFIVADLGLAEDKQIGPYFINFQDEGKVDENGQPVLVNRKQATELVRDKLLQYLWEDVAKVAQNTFVDKKLFDDQKISCFADLYDKFGHEQVFSKEFVDELGIKVAKVKKEADFEHAEN
;
A
#
# COMPACT_ATOMS: atom_id res chain seq x y z
N MET A 1 -28.39 50.57 21.05
CA MET A 1 -27.45 50.86 19.94
C MET A 1 -26.58 49.63 19.75
N SER A 2 -26.86 48.80 18.74
CA SER A 2 -26.13 47.55 18.54
C SER A 2 -24.71 47.83 18.06
N SER A 3 -23.72 47.24 18.73
CA SER A 3 -22.29 47.29 18.39
C SER A 3 -22.00 46.47 17.12
N SER A 4 -22.62 46.87 16.01
CA SER A 4 -22.48 46.21 14.72
C SER A 4 -21.22 46.71 14.01
N ASP A 5 -20.34 45.76 13.75
CA ASP A 5 -19.07 45.79 13.01
C ASP A 5 -18.77 47.07 12.23
N LYS A 6 -17.76 47.81 12.68
CA LYS A 6 -17.23 48.96 11.94
C LYS A 6 -16.36 48.44 10.79
N VAL A 7 -16.67 48.84 9.55
CA VAL A 7 -15.81 48.56 8.40
C VAL A 7 -14.76 49.66 8.31
N ARG A 8 -13.48 49.28 8.27
CA ARG A 8 -12.33 50.21 8.16
C ARG A 8 -11.63 50.11 6.81
N ASP A 9 -10.81 51.10 6.50
CA ASP A 9 -9.85 51.00 5.41
C ASP A 9 -8.87 49.86 5.69
N PHE A 10 -8.57 49.04 4.67
CA PHE A 10 -7.73 47.87 4.85
C PHE A 10 -6.29 48.24 5.17
N GLU A 11 -5.69 49.20 4.45
CA GLU A 11 -4.26 49.46 4.58
C GLU A 11 -3.98 50.09 5.94
N GLU A 12 -4.74 51.12 6.32
CA GLU A 12 -4.59 51.78 7.63
C GLU A 12 -4.75 50.79 8.78
N TYR A 13 -5.77 49.92 8.68
CA TYR A 13 -6.09 48.98 9.74
C TYR A 13 -5.10 47.81 9.80
N PHE A 14 -4.67 47.30 8.64
CA PHE A 14 -3.64 46.27 8.55
C PHE A 14 -2.34 46.75 9.19
N GLN A 15 -1.90 47.98 8.94
CA GLN A 15 -0.66 48.51 9.53
C GLN A 15 -0.72 48.55 11.06
N GLN A 16 -1.87 48.94 11.64
CA GLN A 16 -2.08 48.93 13.09
C GLN A 16 -2.00 47.51 13.67
N VAL A 17 -2.64 46.54 13.01
CA VAL A 17 -2.61 45.14 13.42
C VAL A 17 -1.22 44.53 13.24
N ALA A 18 -0.55 44.79 12.12
CA ALA A 18 0.78 44.28 11.82
C ALA A 18 1.82 44.79 12.83
N ALA A 19 1.74 46.06 13.24
CA ALA A 19 2.59 46.61 14.29
C ALA A 19 2.39 45.86 15.62
N LYS A 20 1.14 45.57 16.00
CA LYS A 20 0.83 44.80 17.22
C LYS A 20 1.31 43.36 17.13
N VAL A 21 1.10 42.67 16.01
CA VAL A 21 1.58 41.30 15.81
C VAL A 21 3.11 41.25 15.88
N LYS A 22 3.80 42.23 15.28
CA LYS A 22 5.27 42.33 15.34
C LYS A 22 5.77 42.52 16.77
N ASP A 23 5.12 43.37 17.56
CA ASP A 23 5.47 43.63 18.96
C ASP A 23 5.35 42.36 19.82
N ILE A 24 4.25 41.62 19.68
CA ILE A 24 3.98 40.45 20.52
C ILE A 24 4.67 39.15 20.06
N SER A 25 5.00 39.01 18.77
CA SER A 25 5.45 37.73 18.21
C SER A 25 6.72 37.81 17.36
N GLY A 26 7.27 39.02 17.15
CA GLY A 26 8.43 39.24 16.29
C GLY A 26 8.18 39.04 14.79
N LEU A 27 6.96 38.68 14.39
CA LEU A 27 6.62 38.38 12.99
C LEU A 27 6.44 39.67 12.19
N ASN A 28 7.15 39.76 11.06
CA ASN A 28 6.99 40.86 10.12
C ASN A 28 5.96 40.48 9.05
N LEU A 29 4.81 41.15 9.09
CA LEU A 29 3.72 40.98 8.12
C LEU A 29 3.82 42.04 7.01
N SER A 30 3.41 41.68 5.79
CA SER A 30 3.39 42.57 4.62
C SER A 30 1.97 42.62 4.05
N SER A 31 1.46 43.82 3.79
CA SER A 31 0.09 44.02 3.28
C SER A 31 -0.12 43.40 1.89
N ASP A 32 0.94 43.21 1.10
CA ASP A 32 0.87 42.57 -0.23
C ASP A 32 0.35 41.13 -0.18
N LYS A 33 0.49 40.45 0.97
CA LYS A 33 0.09 39.06 1.17
C LYS A 33 -1.37 38.88 1.57
N TYR A 34 -2.06 39.95 1.98
CA TYR A 34 -3.38 39.86 2.58
C TYR A 34 -4.41 40.71 1.82
N ASP A 35 -5.67 40.28 1.87
CA ASP A 35 -6.79 41.05 1.29
C ASP A 35 -7.87 41.42 2.32
N SER A 36 -7.78 40.89 3.55
CA SER A 36 -8.59 41.36 4.67
C SER A 36 -7.92 41.14 6.03
N VAL A 37 -8.36 41.95 7.00
CA VAL A 37 -7.99 41.88 8.42
C VAL A 37 -9.25 42.00 9.27
N PHE A 38 -9.34 41.20 10.33
CA PHE A 38 -10.45 41.20 11.27
C PHE A 38 -9.94 41.02 12.69
N THR A 39 -10.55 41.73 13.64
CA THR A 39 -10.34 41.50 15.06
C THR A 39 -11.67 41.31 15.78
N LYS A 40 -11.66 40.44 16.78
CA LYS A 40 -12.83 40.16 17.61
C LYS A 40 -12.43 40.01 19.07
N SER A 41 -13.09 40.76 19.94
CA SER A 41 -12.94 40.56 21.39
C SER A 41 -13.77 39.34 21.82
N LEU A 42 -13.13 38.40 22.52
CA LEU A 42 -13.77 37.16 22.96
C LEU A 42 -14.36 37.32 24.35
N ARG A 43 -15.70 37.36 24.39
CA ARG A 43 -16.51 37.25 25.60
C ARG A 43 -16.64 35.80 26.06
N THR A 44 -17.09 35.58 27.30
CA THR A 44 -17.36 34.24 27.86
C THR A 44 -18.15 33.32 26.92
N THR A 45 -19.09 33.89 26.15
CA THR A 45 -19.92 33.17 25.17
C THR A 45 -19.18 32.67 23.92
N ASN A 46 -17.88 32.95 23.76
CA ASN A 46 -17.04 32.47 22.65
C ASN A 46 -15.92 31.52 23.11
N LEU A 47 -15.67 31.45 24.42
CA LEU A 47 -14.57 30.69 25.00
C LEU A 47 -14.95 29.24 25.23
N LEU A 48 -13.97 28.35 25.10
CA LEU A 48 -14.10 26.95 25.51
C LEU A 48 -14.03 26.85 27.03
N ASN A 49 -14.69 25.83 27.59
CA ASN A 49 -14.68 25.60 29.03
C ASN A 49 -13.26 25.33 29.54
N LYS A 50 -12.83 26.11 30.53
CA LYS A 50 -11.75 25.72 31.44
C LYS A 50 -12.36 24.88 32.59
N GLN A 51 -11.60 23.92 33.13
CA GLN A 51 -12.09 23.01 34.18
C GLN A 51 -12.83 23.78 35.30
N GLY A 52 -14.11 23.45 35.52
CA GLY A 52 -14.96 24.06 36.55
C GLY A 52 -16.12 24.96 36.08
N SER A 53 -16.30 25.19 34.76
CA SER A 53 -17.42 25.98 34.21
C SER A 53 -18.52 25.12 33.55
N THR A 54 -19.79 25.52 33.70
CA THR A 54 -20.98 24.86 33.13
C THR A 54 -21.38 25.36 31.73
N SER A 55 -20.58 26.22 31.09
CA SER A 55 -20.85 26.71 29.74
C SER A 55 -20.85 25.55 28.72
N LYS A 56 -21.62 25.64 27.63
CA LYS A 56 -21.72 24.59 26.59
C LYS A 56 -21.18 25.06 25.24
N GLN A 57 -20.31 26.08 25.24
CA GLN A 57 -19.93 26.74 24.00
C GLN A 57 -18.98 25.90 23.14
N SER A 58 -19.36 25.67 21.89
CA SER A 58 -18.61 24.85 20.94
C SER A 58 -17.87 25.64 19.87
N HIS A 59 -18.18 26.93 19.63
CA HIS A 59 -17.68 27.73 18.51
C HIS A 59 -17.48 29.22 18.88
N ILE A 60 -16.88 30.02 18.01
CA ILE A 60 -16.84 31.49 18.11
C ILE A 60 -17.90 32.06 17.17
N ALA A 61 -18.79 32.91 17.68
CA ALA A 61 -19.87 33.50 16.90
C ALA A 61 -19.46 34.86 16.30
N ILE A 62 -19.47 34.97 14.97
CA ILE A 62 -19.19 36.20 14.22
C ILE A 62 -20.47 36.69 13.57
N THR A 63 -20.88 37.92 13.85
CA THR A 63 -22.14 38.50 13.38
C THR A 63 -21.86 39.68 12.43
N GLY A 64 -22.93 40.30 11.90
CA GLY A 64 -22.88 41.53 11.10
C GLY A 64 -21.98 41.50 9.88
N LYS A 65 -21.33 42.62 9.53
CA LYS A 65 -20.53 42.73 8.30
C LYS A 65 -19.20 41.97 8.38
N SER A 66 -18.74 41.67 9.59
CA SER A 66 -17.50 40.92 9.79
C SER A 66 -17.59 39.47 9.32
N ARG A 67 -18.80 38.93 9.12
CA ARG A 67 -19.01 37.58 8.54
C ARG A 67 -18.34 37.43 7.17
N ASP A 68 -18.25 38.51 6.41
CA ASP A 68 -17.78 38.51 5.02
C ASP A 68 -16.26 38.26 4.90
N ILE A 69 -15.54 38.18 6.04
CA ILE A 69 -14.16 37.69 6.02
C ILE A 69 -14.07 36.24 5.54
N PHE A 70 -15.10 35.42 5.81
CA PHE A 70 -15.13 34.03 5.39
C PHE A 70 -16.08 33.84 4.20
N PRO A 71 -15.74 32.97 3.23
CA PRO A 71 -16.76 32.41 2.36
C PRO A 71 -17.67 31.49 3.18
N TYR A 72 -18.94 31.43 2.80
CA TYR A 72 -19.89 30.52 3.43
C TYR A 72 -20.93 30.03 2.41
N ILE A 73 -21.32 28.78 2.55
CA ILE A 73 -22.39 28.19 1.75
C ILE A 73 -23.72 28.65 2.35
N ASN A 74 -24.45 29.51 1.64
CA ASN A 74 -25.78 29.95 2.01
C ASN A 74 -26.83 29.13 1.26
N ILE A 75 -27.54 28.26 1.96
CA ILE A 75 -28.53 27.38 1.34
C ILE A 75 -29.93 27.86 1.72
N ALA A 76 -30.56 28.60 0.80
CA ALA A 76 -31.82 29.31 1.06
C ALA A 76 -32.95 28.38 1.53
N SER A 77 -33.09 27.20 0.91
CA SER A 77 -34.14 26.20 1.18
C SER A 77 -34.04 25.48 2.53
N TYR A 78 -32.93 25.61 3.27
CA TYR A 78 -32.76 25.03 4.62
C TYR A 78 -32.89 26.05 5.75
N THR A 79 -32.97 27.33 5.39
CA THR A 79 -32.88 28.45 6.34
C THR A 79 -34.20 29.17 6.59
N ASP A 80 -35.24 28.88 5.81
CA ASP A 80 -36.57 29.45 5.98
C ASP A 80 -37.53 28.35 6.47
N VAL A 81 -38.07 28.57 7.67
CA VAL A 81 -39.27 28.01 8.32
C VAL A 81 -39.56 26.50 8.04
N ASP A 82 -39.43 25.67 9.09
CA ASP A 82 -39.89 24.27 9.18
C ASP A 82 -39.01 23.13 8.62
N GLY A 83 -37.69 23.32 8.52
CA GLY A 83 -36.76 22.25 8.12
C GLY A 83 -36.18 21.41 9.28
N ASP A 84 -36.09 20.10 9.06
CA ASP A 84 -35.41 19.13 9.96
C ASP A 84 -33.95 19.54 10.23
N ASN A 85 -33.61 19.73 11.51
CA ASN A 85 -32.34 20.29 11.95
C ASN A 85 -31.13 19.37 11.67
N ALA A 86 -31.35 18.10 11.34
CA ALA A 86 -30.30 17.10 11.11
C ALA A 86 -29.38 17.46 9.92
N PHE A 87 -29.91 18.07 8.85
CA PHE A 87 -29.14 18.41 7.64
C PHE A 87 -28.34 19.72 7.76
N LYS A 88 -28.56 20.54 8.81
CA LYS A 88 -27.84 21.81 9.04
C LYS A 88 -26.34 21.63 9.26
N SER A 89 -25.88 20.41 9.52
CA SER A 89 -24.47 20.07 9.75
C SER A 89 -23.83 19.32 8.59
N PHE A 90 -24.55 19.12 7.48
CA PHE A 90 -24.07 18.31 6.36
C PHE A 90 -23.02 19.04 5.51
N TYR A 91 -23.18 20.35 5.29
CA TYR A 91 -22.21 21.17 4.58
C TYR A 91 -21.49 22.12 5.54
N VAL A 92 -20.30 21.73 5.97
CA VAL A 92 -19.40 22.56 6.80
C VAL A 92 -18.15 22.86 5.98
N LEU A 93 -17.86 24.14 5.78
CA LEU A 93 -16.61 24.54 5.15
C LEU A 93 -15.48 24.42 6.18
N LYS A 94 -14.34 23.86 5.80
CA LYS A 94 -13.14 23.86 6.62
C LYS A 94 -12.09 24.72 5.92
N VAL A 95 -11.72 25.85 6.52
CA VAL A 95 -10.70 26.75 5.96
C VAL A 95 -9.34 26.46 6.57
N LYS A 96 -8.28 26.68 5.80
CA LYS A 96 -6.91 26.50 6.29
C LYS A 96 -6.49 27.71 7.12
N MET A 97 -5.96 27.49 8.32
CA MET A 97 -5.49 28.54 9.22
C MET A 97 -4.09 28.21 9.72
N THR A 98 -3.14 29.14 9.56
CA THR A 98 -1.79 29.00 10.12
C THR A 98 -1.73 29.62 11.51
N PHE A 99 -1.13 28.86 12.42
CA PHE A 99 -0.74 29.27 13.76
C PHE A 99 0.78 29.34 13.85
N TYR A 100 1.29 30.29 14.63
CA TYR A 100 2.73 30.56 14.74
C TYR A 100 3.24 30.27 16.13
N LEU A 101 4.40 29.60 16.21
CA LEU A 101 5.03 29.21 17.47
C LEU A 101 5.29 30.44 18.36
N SER A 102 5.80 31.52 17.79
CA SER A 102 6.08 32.75 18.54
C SER A 102 4.84 33.41 19.14
N ASN A 103 3.67 33.28 18.52
CA ASN A 103 2.41 33.78 19.09
C ASN A 103 1.88 32.86 20.20
N PHE A 104 2.11 31.56 20.11
CA PHE A 104 1.79 30.60 21.18
C PHE A 104 2.68 30.79 22.40
N GLU A 105 3.98 31.04 22.18
CA GLU A 105 4.95 31.37 23.24
C GLU A 105 4.54 32.66 23.96
N TYR A 106 4.18 33.71 23.21
CA TYR A 106 3.61 34.94 23.76
C TYR A 106 2.33 34.67 24.56
N ALA A 107 1.43 33.85 24.04
CA ALA A 107 0.20 33.46 24.71
C ALA A 107 0.42 32.50 25.89
N LYS A 108 1.67 32.17 26.26
CA LYS A 108 1.99 31.27 27.39
C LYS A 108 1.25 29.93 27.31
N ALA A 109 1.21 29.33 26.12
CA ALA A 109 0.57 28.03 25.92
C ALA A 109 1.21 26.94 26.82
N PRO A 110 0.43 26.14 27.56
CA PRO A 110 0.96 24.99 28.27
C PRO A 110 1.52 23.98 27.27
N SER A 111 2.55 23.24 27.68
CA SER A 111 3.37 22.31 26.90
C SER A 111 2.57 21.31 26.03
N VAL A 112 2.16 21.75 24.84
CA VAL A 112 1.63 20.91 23.76
C VAL A 112 2.49 21.21 22.53
N ASP A 113 3.31 20.24 22.12
CA ASP A 113 4.17 20.37 20.94
C ASP A 113 3.37 20.15 19.64
N ILE A 114 2.44 21.05 19.34
CA ILE A 114 1.69 21.03 18.07
C ILE A 114 2.55 21.46 16.88
N PHE A 115 3.76 21.94 17.13
CA PHE A 115 4.65 22.51 16.12
C PHE A 115 5.70 21.51 15.63
N ALA A 116 6.03 20.47 16.42
CA ALA A 116 6.96 19.40 16.07
C ALA A 116 8.30 19.95 15.50
N GLY A 117 8.83 21.00 16.13
CA GLY A 117 10.05 21.68 15.71
C GLY A 117 9.92 22.67 14.54
N LYS A 118 8.71 22.93 14.03
CA LYS A 118 8.44 23.95 13.00
C LYS A 118 8.11 25.32 13.62
N SER A 119 8.30 26.40 12.87
CA SER A 119 7.96 27.77 13.31
C SER A 119 6.46 28.12 13.20
N SER A 120 5.70 27.30 12.46
CA SER A 120 4.27 27.45 12.27
C SER A 120 3.62 26.11 11.95
N VAL A 121 2.33 25.99 12.23
CA VAL A 121 1.52 24.81 11.91
C VAL A 121 0.21 25.25 11.25
N ASP A 122 -0.24 24.48 10.27
CA ASP A 122 -1.54 24.68 9.64
C ASP A 122 -2.60 23.79 10.32
N ALA A 123 -3.83 24.29 10.40
CA ALA A 123 -4.98 23.56 10.89
C ALA A 123 -6.21 23.90 10.04
N GLY A 124 -7.06 22.91 9.79
CA GLY A 124 -8.38 23.12 9.22
C GLY A 124 -9.36 23.58 10.30
N VAL A 125 -9.98 24.73 10.09
CA VAL A 125 -10.91 25.38 11.01
C VAL A 125 -12.30 25.40 10.38
N SER A 126 -13.30 24.84 11.08
CA SER A 126 -14.67 24.85 10.56
C SER A 126 -15.25 26.27 10.51
N VAL A 127 -15.98 26.56 9.44
CA VAL A 127 -16.72 27.79 9.20
C VAL A 127 -18.12 27.37 8.74
N LYS A 128 -19.12 27.75 9.51
CA LYS A 128 -20.52 27.42 9.23
C LYS A 128 -21.39 28.65 9.35
N LEU A 129 -22.24 28.90 8.35
CA LEU A 129 -23.32 29.87 8.48
C LEU A 129 -24.46 29.25 9.29
N SER A 130 -24.83 29.87 10.41
CA SER A 130 -26.02 29.53 11.17
C SER A 130 -26.98 30.71 11.24
N ARG A 131 -28.28 30.42 11.36
CA ARG A 131 -29.34 31.42 11.50
C ARG A 131 -30.12 31.20 12.79
N PRO A 132 -29.54 31.54 13.95
CA PRO A 132 -30.31 31.58 15.20
C PRO A 132 -31.44 32.60 15.10
N ASN A 133 -32.38 32.56 16.04
CA ASN A 133 -33.52 33.50 16.12
C ASN A 133 -33.11 34.98 16.11
N ASN A 134 -31.85 35.29 16.43
CA ASN A 134 -31.29 36.64 16.45
C ASN A 134 -30.61 37.07 15.12
N GLY A 135 -30.75 36.29 14.06
CA GLY A 135 -30.24 36.59 12.71
C GLY A 135 -28.98 35.78 12.32
N PRO A 136 -28.55 35.86 11.04
CA PRO A 136 -27.46 35.04 10.54
C PRO A 136 -26.10 35.36 11.17
N GLN A 137 -25.34 34.34 11.54
CA GLN A 137 -24.00 34.41 12.10
C GLN A 137 -23.08 33.33 11.52
N ILE A 138 -21.78 33.55 11.61
CA ILE A 138 -20.77 32.53 11.32
C ILE A 138 -20.35 31.87 12.63
N GLU A 139 -20.39 30.54 12.66
CA GLU A 139 -19.80 29.70 13.69
C GLU A 139 -18.40 29.29 13.24
N LEU A 140 -17.39 29.80 13.94
CA LEU A 140 -15.98 29.54 13.64
C LEU A 140 -15.39 28.53 14.65
N GLY A 141 -14.65 27.56 14.14
CA GLY A 141 -13.77 26.69 14.91
C GLY A 141 -14.52 25.74 15.84
N ASN A 142 -15.66 25.19 15.41
CA ASN A 142 -16.42 24.21 16.18
C ASN A 142 -15.52 23.04 16.63
N THR A 143 -15.59 22.67 17.91
CA THR A 143 -14.69 21.68 18.53
C THR A 143 -14.79 20.27 17.97
N THR A 144 -15.92 19.90 17.35
CA THR A 144 -16.09 18.56 16.74
C THR A 144 -15.82 18.54 15.24
N GLN A 145 -15.69 19.71 14.61
CA GLN A 145 -15.60 19.86 13.15
C GLN A 145 -14.29 20.51 12.68
N SER A 146 -13.43 20.90 13.62
CA SER A 146 -12.12 21.51 13.36
C SER A 146 -11.01 20.57 13.82
N ASP A 147 -9.80 20.78 13.29
CA ASP A 147 -8.64 19.99 13.70
C ASP A 147 -8.25 20.23 15.16
N GLU A 148 -7.53 19.26 15.74
CA GLU A 148 -7.05 19.32 17.12
C GLU A 148 -6.22 20.58 17.38
N ASN A 149 -5.32 20.95 16.46
CA ASN A 149 -4.53 22.18 16.55
C ASN A 149 -5.40 23.45 16.64
N SER A 150 -6.56 23.48 15.98
CA SER A 150 -7.52 24.58 16.10
C SER A 150 -8.18 24.62 17.47
N ARG A 151 -8.43 23.46 18.08
CA ARG A 151 -8.98 23.38 19.43
C ARG A 151 -7.96 23.85 20.45
N VAL A 152 -6.70 23.39 20.35
CA VAL A 152 -5.60 23.84 21.22
C VAL A 152 -5.46 25.36 21.14
N PHE A 153 -5.46 25.95 19.94
CA PHE A 153 -5.44 27.40 19.77
C PHE A 153 -6.59 28.11 20.51
N ARG A 154 -7.81 27.56 20.44
CA ARG A 154 -8.99 28.14 21.11
C ARG A 154 -8.95 28.05 22.63
N GLU A 155 -8.32 27.02 23.19
CA GLU A 155 -8.18 26.83 24.64
C GLU A 155 -7.27 27.88 25.30
N LEU A 156 -6.43 28.56 24.51
CA LEU A 156 -5.49 29.58 24.99
C LEU A 156 -6.14 30.92 25.34
N PHE A 157 -7.32 31.22 24.78
CA PHE A 157 -7.98 32.50 25.00
C PHE A 157 -8.54 32.64 26.41
N ASP A 158 -8.45 33.85 26.96
CA ASP A 158 -9.14 34.31 28.15
C ASP A 158 -10.18 35.37 27.82
N GLU A 159 -11.07 35.65 28.77
CA GLU A 159 -12.11 36.66 28.56
C GLU A 159 -11.50 38.06 28.38
N GLY A 160 -11.89 38.70 27.29
CA GLY A 160 -11.40 40.01 26.86
C GLY A 160 -10.27 39.95 25.83
N ASP A 161 -9.63 38.79 25.64
CA ASP A 161 -8.60 38.63 24.61
C ASP A 161 -9.17 38.83 23.21
N VAL A 162 -8.30 39.20 22.28
CA VAL A 162 -8.67 39.53 20.91
C VAL A 162 -8.15 38.47 19.96
N LEU A 163 -9.07 37.86 19.21
CA LEU A 163 -8.75 37.05 18.04
C LEU A 163 -8.45 37.98 16.87
N VAL A 164 -7.27 37.83 16.28
CA VAL A 164 -6.86 38.52 15.04
C VAL A 164 -6.86 37.50 13.91
N LEU A 165 -7.51 37.83 12.79
CA LEU A 165 -7.50 37.04 11.56
C LEU A 165 -7.04 37.88 10.38
N LEU A 166 -6.13 37.34 9.58
CA LEU A 166 -5.66 37.93 8.33
C LEU A 166 -5.93 36.95 7.19
N LYS A 167 -6.76 37.33 6.22
CA LYS A 167 -7.03 36.49 5.05
C LYS A 167 -5.95 36.72 3.98
N ARG A 168 -5.30 35.65 3.55
CA ARG A 168 -4.30 35.70 2.49
C ARG A 168 -4.95 35.97 1.14
N LYS A 169 -4.29 36.82 0.36
CA LYS A 169 -4.75 37.26 -0.95
C LYS A 169 -4.82 36.08 -1.92
N LYS A 170 -5.94 35.95 -2.64
CA LYS A 170 -6.20 34.88 -3.63
C LYS A 170 -6.19 33.44 -3.06
N GLN A 171 -6.42 33.27 -1.75
CA GLN A 171 -6.42 31.95 -1.11
C GLN A 171 -7.55 31.85 -0.08
N LEU A 172 -8.04 30.63 0.19
CA LEU A 172 -8.87 30.34 1.38
C LEU A 172 -8.01 29.94 2.56
N HIS A 173 -7.03 30.80 2.86
CA HIS A 173 -6.03 30.59 3.89
C HIS A 173 -5.96 31.83 4.78
N TYR A 174 -5.99 31.62 6.09
CA TYR A 174 -5.95 32.66 7.11
C TYR A 174 -4.70 32.50 7.99
N ASP A 175 -4.14 33.61 8.42
CA ASP A 175 -3.21 33.66 9.55
C ASP A 175 -3.98 34.12 10.78
N ALA A 176 -3.78 33.45 11.91
CA ALA A 176 -4.50 33.74 13.15
C ALA A 176 -3.57 34.00 14.32
N PHE A 177 -3.94 34.99 15.14
CA PHE A 177 -3.16 35.39 16.31
C PHE A 177 -4.07 35.63 17.51
N ILE A 178 -3.53 35.34 18.69
CA ILE A 178 -4.06 35.78 19.99
C ILE A 178 -3.37 37.09 20.35
N LEU A 179 -4.15 38.09 20.72
CA LEU A 179 -3.67 39.32 21.35
C LEU A 179 -4.30 39.41 22.75
N ARG A 180 -3.46 39.48 23.78
CA ARG A 180 -3.95 39.55 25.16
C ARG A 180 -4.63 40.89 25.41
N LYS A 181 -5.70 40.88 26.21
CA LYS A 181 -6.51 42.09 26.49
C LYS A 181 -5.69 43.29 26.96
N ASP A 182 -4.61 43.04 27.70
CA ASP A 182 -3.74 44.09 28.27
C ASP A 182 -2.83 44.73 27.21
N ASP A 183 -2.57 44.04 26.08
CA ASP A 183 -1.67 44.48 25.00
C ASP A 183 -2.42 45.11 23.81
N VAL A 184 -3.76 45.09 23.83
CA VAL A 184 -4.62 45.64 22.77
C VAL A 184 -4.35 47.13 22.54
N GLY A 185 -4.27 47.91 23.62
CA GLY A 185 -4.13 49.37 23.55
C GLY A 185 -5.24 50.04 22.74
N ASP A 186 -4.88 50.97 21.85
CA ASP A 186 -5.82 51.71 21.00
C ASP A 186 -6.27 50.93 19.74
N LEU A 187 -5.92 49.64 19.63
CA LEU A 187 -6.28 48.85 18.46
C LEU A 187 -7.80 48.74 18.33
N PRO A 188 -8.39 49.06 17.16
CA PRO A 188 -9.81 48.85 16.93
C PRO A 188 -10.19 47.37 17.07
N ILE A 189 -11.22 47.07 17.88
CA ILE A 189 -11.76 45.73 18.11
C ILE A 189 -13.17 45.57 17.51
N ASP A 190 -13.58 44.33 17.26
CA ASP A 190 -14.87 43.97 16.66
C ASP A 190 -15.08 44.69 15.31
N CYS A 191 -14.06 44.66 14.47
CA CYS A 191 -14.05 45.38 13.20
C CYS A 191 -13.24 44.66 12.11
N ILE A 192 -13.61 44.94 10.86
CA ILE A 192 -13.06 44.31 9.66
C ILE A 192 -12.54 45.40 8.70
N GLY A 193 -11.39 45.15 8.09
CA GLY A 193 -10.86 45.89 6.95
C GLY A 193 -10.71 44.95 5.76
N MET A 194 -11.22 45.32 4.59
CA MET A 194 -11.12 44.53 3.37
C MET A 194 -10.73 45.43 2.20
N LEU A 195 -9.89 44.93 1.30
CA LEU A 195 -9.61 45.62 0.05
C LEU A 195 -10.91 45.76 -0.77
N LYS A 196 -11.23 46.99 -1.22
CA LYS A 196 -12.42 47.29 -2.03
C LYS A 196 -12.03 47.60 -3.47
N GLY A 197 -12.64 46.91 -4.45
CA GLY A 197 -12.48 47.24 -5.88
C GLY A 197 -13.31 46.33 -6.80
N LYS A 198 -13.73 46.84 -7.97
CA LYS A 198 -14.61 46.13 -8.94
C LYS A 198 -14.03 44.80 -9.46
N THR A 199 -12.73 44.60 -9.38
CA THR A 199 -11.97 43.41 -9.84
C THR A 199 -11.32 42.64 -8.69
N VAL A 200 -11.60 43.00 -7.43
CA VAL A 200 -11.07 42.29 -6.27
C VAL A 200 -11.97 41.09 -5.99
N THR A 201 -11.87 40.08 -6.85
CA THR A 201 -12.46 38.76 -6.65
C THR A 201 -11.34 37.81 -6.25
N THR A 202 -11.43 37.22 -5.06
CA THR A 202 -10.57 36.10 -4.67
C THR A 202 -11.04 34.87 -5.45
N LEU A 203 -10.53 34.67 -6.66
CA LEU A 203 -10.70 33.40 -7.38
C LEU A 203 -9.78 32.36 -6.73
N VAL A 204 -10.36 31.22 -6.39
CA VAL A 204 -9.68 30.10 -5.75
C VAL A 204 -9.89 28.92 -6.68
N ASP A 205 -8.81 28.41 -7.28
CA ASP A 205 -8.89 27.31 -8.24
C ASP A 205 -9.31 26.01 -7.55
N GLU A 206 -10.07 25.16 -8.24
CA GLU A 206 -10.55 23.87 -7.70
C GLU A 206 -9.36 22.96 -7.32
N ASP A 207 -8.26 23.04 -8.06
CA ASP A 207 -6.99 22.34 -7.80
C ASP A 207 -6.29 22.77 -6.49
N SER A 208 -6.72 23.88 -5.88
CA SER A 208 -6.20 24.37 -4.59
C SER A 208 -7.01 23.90 -3.37
N PHE A 209 -8.10 23.15 -3.60
CA PHE A 209 -8.83 22.45 -2.56
C PHE A 209 -8.28 21.03 -2.38
N GLU A 210 -7.50 20.83 -1.32
CA GLU A 210 -7.25 19.47 -0.82
C GLU A 210 -8.51 18.99 -0.07
N PHE A 211 -9.19 17.99 -0.63
CA PHE A 211 -10.19 17.22 0.10
C PHE A 211 -9.49 16.42 1.21
N SER A 212 -9.32 17.01 2.38
CA SER A 212 -8.75 16.33 3.53
C SER A 212 -9.82 15.44 4.18
N SER A 213 -9.82 14.13 3.90
CA SER A 213 -10.48 13.15 4.76
C SER A 213 -9.68 13.06 6.07
N GLN A 214 -10.19 13.66 7.16
CA GLN A 214 -9.90 13.51 8.60
C GLN A 214 -8.52 13.07 9.16
N THR A 215 -7.44 12.97 8.40
CA THR A 215 -6.10 12.61 8.94
C THR A 215 -5.07 13.56 8.37
N GLY A 216 -4.62 14.53 9.17
CA GLY A 216 -3.60 15.53 8.82
C GLY A 216 -2.19 14.96 8.72
N GLN A 217 -1.93 14.13 7.72
CA GLN A 217 -0.60 13.88 7.18
C GLN A 217 -0.60 14.36 5.73
N ASP A 218 0.47 15.00 5.27
CA ASP A 218 0.74 15.24 3.84
C ASP A 218 0.37 13.95 3.10
N ILE A 219 -0.76 13.91 2.36
CA ILE A 219 -1.19 12.66 1.70
C ILE A 219 -0.14 12.40 0.63
N PRO A 220 0.69 11.38 0.80
CA PRO A 220 1.74 11.15 -0.14
C PRO A 220 1.10 10.81 -1.49
N LYS A 221 1.52 11.47 -2.57
CA LYS A 221 1.00 11.18 -3.91
C LYS A 221 1.12 9.68 -4.17
N ALA A 222 0.00 9.03 -4.50
CA ALA A 222 -0.02 7.59 -4.66
C ALA A 222 1.04 7.15 -5.67
N VAL A 223 1.95 6.26 -5.26
CA VAL A 223 2.88 5.65 -6.22
C VAL A 223 2.09 4.80 -7.20
N THR A 224 2.53 4.83 -8.44
CA THR A 224 1.87 4.17 -9.57
C THR A 224 2.69 2.96 -10.01
N GLY A 225 2.11 2.11 -10.87
CA GLY A 225 2.81 0.96 -11.44
C GLY A 225 2.50 -0.37 -10.74
N GLY A 226 1.45 -0.43 -9.93
CA GLY A 226 0.85 -1.66 -9.43
C GLY A 226 0.48 -2.58 -10.58
N LYS A 227 0.87 -3.86 -10.48
CA LYS A 227 0.71 -4.85 -11.55
C LYS A 227 0.19 -6.17 -11.00
N ASN A 228 -0.38 -6.97 -11.89
CA ASN A 228 -0.70 -8.36 -11.63
C ASN A 228 0.28 -9.21 -12.46
N VAL A 229 1.11 -10.03 -11.81
CA VAL A 229 2.17 -10.79 -12.48
C VAL A 229 2.16 -12.23 -12.00
N ILE A 230 2.29 -13.21 -12.91
CA ILE A 230 2.46 -14.63 -12.57
C ILE A 230 3.85 -15.08 -13.02
N PHE A 231 4.62 -15.64 -12.09
CA PHE A 231 5.84 -16.38 -12.39
C PHE A 231 5.49 -17.85 -12.57
N TYR A 232 5.77 -18.39 -13.75
CA TYR A 232 5.46 -19.77 -14.08
C TYR A 232 6.65 -20.51 -14.69
N GLY A 233 6.65 -21.82 -14.51
CA GLY A 233 7.69 -22.69 -15.05
C GLY A 233 7.85 -23.96 -14.20
N ALA A 234 8.78 -24.80 -14.61
CA ALA A 234 9.09 -26.06 -13.96
C ALA A 234 9.40 -25.89 -12.45
N PRO A 235 9.17 -26.94 -11.63
CA PRO A 235 9.60 -26.95 -10.23
C PRO A 235 11.12 -26.78 -10.12
N GLY A 236 11.60 -26.03 -9.12
CA GLY A 236 13.05 -25.82 -8.90
C GLY A 236 13.72 -24.80 -9.84
N THR A 237 12.96 -24.02 -10.63
CA THR A 237 13.49 -22.95 -11.50
C THR A 237 13.81 -21.64 -10.78
N GLY A 238 13.52 -21.55 -9.47
CA GLY A 238 13.82 -20.34 -8.69
C GLY A 238 12.75 -19.25 -8.79
N LYS A 239 11.48 -19.59 -9.03
CA LYS A 239 10.35 -18.63 -9.05
C LYS A 239 10.34 -17.71 -7.82
N SER A 240 10.47 -18.27 -6.61
CA SER A 240 10.50 -17.50 -5.36
C SER A 240 11.72 -16.57 -5.26
N TYR A 241 12.84 -16.93 -5.91
CA TYR A 241 14.01 -16.06 -6.06
C TYR A 241 13.71 -14.91 -7.03
N GLY A 242 13.08 -15.20 -8.18
CA GLY A 242 12.63 -14.17 -9.12
C GLY A 242 11.67 -13.15 -8.49
N ILE A 243 10.75 -13.59 -7.62
CA ILE A 243 9.87 -12.70 -6.86
C ILE A 243 10.65 -11.73 -5.97
N LYS A 244 11.71 -12.21 -5.30
CA LYS A 244 12.57 -11.38 -4.46
C LYS A 244 13.15 -10.21 -5.26
N TYR A 245 13.78 -10.47 -6.41
CA TYR A 245 14.36 -9.41 -7.24
C TYR A 245 13.30 -8.49 -7.83
N PHE A 246 12.18 -9.07 -8.26
CA PHE A 246 11.08 -8.27 -8.77
C PHE A 246 10.57 -7.26 -7.73
N ILE A 247 10.39 -7.66 -6.48
CA ILE A 247 10.00 -6.74 -5.39
C ILE A 247 11.07 -5.67 -5.15
N ARG A 248 12.35 -6.06 -5.18
CA ARG A 248 13.48 -5.11 -5.02
C ARG A 248 13.50 -4.04 -6.10
N GLU A 249 13.34 -4.45 -7.36
CA GLU A 249 13.33 -3.56 -8.51
C GLU A 249 12.07 -2.68 -8.60
N ASN A 250 10.98 -3.08 -7.94
CA ASN A 250 9.68 -2.41 -8.05
C ASN A 250 9.25 -1.68 -6.77
N GLY A 251 10.21 -1.29 -5.91
CA GLY A 251 9.97 -0.31 -4.85
C GLY A 251 10.47 -0.68 -3.45
N LEU A 252 10.99 -1.88 -3.24
CA LEU A 252 11.53 -2.31 -1.94
C LEU A 252 12.95 -2.91 -2.07
N PRO A 253 13.98 -2.09 -2.34
CA PRO A 253 15.33 -2.55 -2.71
C PRO A 253 15.99 -3.47 -1.67
N ASP A 254 15.65 -3.28 -0.40
CA ASP A 254 16.19 -4.06 0.72
C ASP A 254 15.34 -5.29 1.08
N TYR A 255 14.32 -5.63 0.28
CA TYR A 255 13.42 -6.74 0.59
C TYR A 255 14.20 -8.07 0.73
N ASP A 256 14.02 -8.73 1.87
CA ASP A 256 14.48 -10.10 2.07
C ASP A 256 13.34 -11.00 2.55
N PRO A 257 13.00 -12.08 1.81
CA PRO A 257 11.93 -12.99 2.20
C PRO A 257 12.17 -13.69 3.54
N LYS A 258 13.42 -13.76 4.05
CA LYS A 258 13.73 -14.39 5.35
C LYS A 258 13.35 -13.51 6.53
N VAL A 259 13.45 -12.20 6.38
CA VAL A 259 13.16 -11.22 7.45
C VAL A 259 11.70 -10.73 7.34
N GLY A 260 11.13 -10.78 6.13
CA GLY A 260 9.80 -10.27 5.84
C GLY A 260 9.79 -8.75 5.69
N ASN A 261 8.62 -8.20 5.37
CA ASN A 261 8.41 -6.77 5.26
C ASN A 261 6.93 -6.45 5.52
N PRO A 262 6.57 -5.41 6.30
CA PRO A 262 5.18 -5.07 6.60
C PRO A 262 4.34 -4.63 5.39
N LEU A 263 4.98 -4.37 4.24
CA LEU A 263 4.36 -4.02 2.97
C LEU A 263 4.27 -5.23 2.02
N VAL A 264 4.72 -6.42 2.45
CA VAL A 264 4.69 -7.64 1.65
C VAL A 264 3.87 -8.71 2.38
N PHE A 265 2.74 -9.05 1.77
CA PHE A 265 1.83 -10.08 2.23
C PHE A 265 2.07 -11.34 1.39
N ARG A 266 2.08 -12.51 2.02
CA ARG A 266 2.34 -13.78 1.34
C ARG A 266 1.37 -14.85 1.83
N VAL A 267 0.83 -15.61 0.89
CA VAL A 267 -0.02 -16.77 1.15
C VAL A 267 0.31 -17.88 0.15
N THR A 268 0.11 -19.13 0.55
CA THR A 268 0.19 -20.30 -0.34
C THR A 268 -1.21 -20.87 -0.49
N LEU A 269 -1.67 -21.01 -1.74
CA LEU A 269 -2.98 -21.56 -2.05
C LEU A 269 -2.94 -23.10 -1.94
N HIS A 270 -3.98 -23.65 -1.31
CA HIS A 270 -4.22 -25.08 -1.21
C HIS A 270 -5.62 -25.41 -1.79
N PRO A 271 -5.93 -26.69 -2.07
CA PRO A 271 -7.19 -27.05 -2.74
C PRO A 271 -8.47 -26.56 -2.06
N GLU A 272 -8.45 -26.46 -0.73
CA GLU A 272 -9.56 -25.97 0.09
C GLU A 272 -9.54 -24.45 0.33
N TYR A 273 -8.55 -23.72 -0.19
CA TYR A 273 -8.44 -22.27 0.00
C TYR A 273 -9.56 -21.58 -0.75
N ASP A 274 -10.35 -20.76 -0.05
CA ASP A 274 -11.57 -20.17 -0.59
C ASP A 274 -11.60 -18.64 -0.53
N TYR A 275 -12.72 -18.05 -0.95
CA TYR A 275 -12.95 -16.61 -0.92
C TYR A 275 -12.87 -16.03 0.51
N SER A 276 -13.33 -16.79 1.50
CA SER A 276 -13.34 -16.37 2.91
C SER A 276 -11.93 -16.35 3.51
N ASP A 277 -11.02 -17.19 3.03
CA ASP A 277 -9.60 -17.15 3.41
C ASP A 277 -8.89 -15.92 2.80
N LEU A 278 -9.24 -15.59 1.54
CA LEU A 278 -8.65 -14.45 0.83
C LEU A 278 -9.12 -13.12 1.43
N VAL A 279 -10.45 -12.96 1.57
CA VAL A 279 -11.11 -11.71 1.97
C VAL A 279 -11.30 -11.60 3.48
N GLY A 280 -11.59 -12.71 4.14
CA GLY A 280 -11.82 -12.74 5.58
C GLY A 280 -13.18 -13.31 5.94
N GLN A 281 -13.31 -13.62 7.23
CA GLN A 281 -14.50 -14.25 7.79
C GLN A 281 -15.12 -13.34 8.85
N LEU A 282 -16.44 -13.32 8.92
CA LEU A 282 -17.14 -12.67 10.02
C LEU A 282 -16.93 -13.50 11.29
N ARG A 283 -16.32 -12.90 12.31
CA ARG A 283 -16.13 -13.52 13.62
C ARG A 283 -16.96 -12.79 14.67
N PRO A 284 -17.56 -13.52 15.63
CA PRO A 284 -18.20 -12.89 16.77
C PRO A 284 -17.15 -12.15 17.62
N SER A 285 -17.48 -10.93 18.01
CA SER A 285 -16.69 -10.03 18.85
C SER A 285 -17.58 -9.51 19.97
N VAL A 286 -17.14 -9.65 21.21
CA VAL A 286 -17.86 -9.18 22.39
C VAL A 286 -17.35 -7.78 22.72
N LYS A 287 -18.20 -6.76 22.54
CA LYS A 287 -17.89 -5.40 22.98
C LYS A 287 -18.12 -5.26 24.48
N GLU A 288 -17.53 -4.24 25.10
CA GLU A 288 -17.59 -3.93 26.55
C GLU A 288 -19.00 -3.95 27.19
N ASN A 289 -20.06 -3.89 26.38
CA ASN A 289 -21.47 -3.90 26.81
C ASN A 289 -22.14 -5.30 26.73
N ASP A 290 -21.39 -6.40 26.70
CA ASP A 290 -21.88 -7.80 26.57
C ASP A 290 -22.75 -8.06 25.32
N ARG A 291 -22.65 -7.21 24.29
CA ARG A 291 -23.34 -7.41 23.01
C ARG A 291 -22.41 -8.14 22.03
N VAL A 292 -22.89 -9.25 21.48
CA VAL A 292 -22.23 -9.94 20.37
C VAL A 292 -22.39 -9.11 19.10
N THR A 293 -21.28 -8.69 18.53
CA THR A 293 -21.21 -8.06 17.21
C THR A 293 -20.40 -8.95 16.28
N TYR A 294 -20.66 -8.88 14.97
CA TYR A 294 -19.86 -9.62 13.99
C TYR A 294 -18.90 -8.65 13.33
N GLU A 295 -17.61 -8.94 13.40
CA GLU A 295 -16.57 -8.13 12.79
C GLU A 295 -15.80 -8.97 11.77
N LEU A 296 -15.45 -8.36 10.63
CA LEU A 296 -14.60 -9.01 9.65
C LEU A 296 -13.20 -9.20 10.24
N ALA A 297 -12.82 -10.45 10.46
CA ALA A 297 -11.43 -10.85 10.61
C ALA A 297 -10.80 -10.85 9.21
N PRO A 298 -9.92 -9.88 8.89
CA PRO A 298 -9.49 -9.65 7.52
C PRO A 298 -8.60 -10.79 7.02
N GLY A 299 -8.88 -11.26 5.81
CA GLY A 299 -8.00 -12.16 5.08
C GLY A 299 -6.75 -11.45 4.56
N VAL A 300 -5.89 -12.20 3.87
CA VAL A 300 -4.60 -11.68 3.38
C VAL A 300 -4.76 -10.58 2.34
N PHE A 301 -5.76 -10.70 1.44
CA PHE A 301 -6.05 -9.67 0.44
C PHE A 301 -6.57 -8.40 1.09
N THR A 302 -7.53 -8.52 2.02
CA THR A 302 -8.10 -7.37 2.74
C THR A 302 -7.02 -6.63 3.54
N SER A 303 -6.10 -7.36 4.15
CA SER A 303 -4.96 -6.79 4.87
C SER A 303 -4.02 -6.04 3.93
N ALA A 304 -3.67 -6.64 2.78
CA ALA A 304 -2.82 -5.99 1.77
C ALA A 304 -3.49 -4.75 1.15
N LEU A 305 -4.79 -4.85 0.84
CA LEU A 305 -5.57 -3.77 0.28
C LEU A 305 -5.66 -2.58 1.26
N LYS A 306 -5.99 -2.86 2.52
CA LYS A 306 -5.98 -1.85 3.59
C LYS A 306 -4.62 -1.19 3.72
N LYS A 307 -3.54 -1.98 3.73
CA LYS A 307 -2.18 -1.45 3.82
C LYS A 307 -1.84 -0.51 2.67
N ALA A 308 -2.25 -0.86 1.45
CA ALA A 308 -2.04 -0.05 0.25
C ALA A 308 -2.82 1.27 0.29
N VAL A 309 -4.07 1.25 0.76
CA VAL A 309 -4.89 2.46 0.94
C VAL A 309 -4.32 3.38 2.02
N GLU A 310 -3.82 2.82 3.13
CA GLU A 310 -3.23 3.60 4.23
C GLU A 310 -1.83 4.15 3.93
N ASN A 311 -1.12 3.61 2.92
CA ASN A 311 0.26 3.99 2.58
C ASN A 311 0.39 4.27 1.08
N PRO A 312 -0.27 5.31 0.56
CA PRO A 312 -0.33 5.54 -0.89
C PRO A 312 1.05 5.81 -1.52
N ASP A 313 2.03 6.34 -0.79
CA ASP A 313 3.43 6.52 -1.22
C ASP A 313 4.24 5.23 -1.34
N LYS A 314 3.76 4.12 -0.79
CA LYS A 314 4.56 2.90 -0.67
C LYS A 314 4.00 1.80 -1.52
N HIS A 315 4.87 1.10 -2.22
CA HIS A 315 4.51 -0.11 -2.93
C HIS A 315 4.15 -1.22 -1.93
N VAL A 316 2.98 -1.82 -2.12
CA VAL A 316 2.51 -2.97 -1.35
C VAL A 316 2.42 -4.17 -2.28
N PHE A 317 2.82 -5.34 -1.79
CA PHE A 317 2.87 -6.57 -2.56
C PHE A 317 2.03 -7.65 -1.90
N LEU A 318 1.21 -8.34 -2.69
CA LEU A 318 0.50 -9.55 -2.30
C LEU A 318 1.04 -10.71 -3.14
N ILE A 319 1.75 -11.63 -2.49
CA ILE A 319 2.27 -12.85 -3.09
C ILE A 319 1.29 -13.99 -2.83
N MET A 320 0.82 -14.63 -3.90
CA MET A 320 -0.05 -15.80 -3.89
C MET A 320 0.72 -16.96 -4.53
N GLU A 321 1.24 -17.85 -3.70
CA GLU A 321 1.98 -19.01 -4.19
C GLU A 321 1.05 -20.16 -4.55
N GLU A 322 1.47 -20.98 -5.51
CA GLU A 322 0.77 -22.19 -5.93
C GLU A 322 -0.66 -21.93 -6.41
N MET A 323 -0.87 -20.84 -7.17
CA MET A 323 -2.20 -20.43 -7.60
C MET A 323 -2.94 -21.53 -8.35
N SER A 324 -2.25 -22.35 -9.13
CA SER A 324 -2.86 -23.47 -9.86
C SER A 324 -3.46 -24.56 -8.97
N ARG A 325 -3.18 -24.60 -7.66
CA ARG A 325 -3.68 -25.64 -6.75
C ARG A 325 -5.06 -25.37 -6.16
N SER A 326 -5.63 -24.19 -6.39
CA SER A 326 -7.01 -23.88 -6.01
C SER A 326 -7.80 -23.33 -7.20
N ASN A 327 -9.13 -23.33 -7.09
CA ASN A 327 -9.98 -22.69 -8.09
C ASN A 327 -9.87 -21.17 -7.95
N VAL A 328 -8.84 -20.58 -8.56
CA VAL A 328 -8.49 -19.16 -8.38
C VAL A 328 -9.64 -18.23 -8.74
N ALA A 329 -10.44 -18.56 -9.76
CA ALA A 329 -11.60 -17.76 -10.12
C ALA A 329 -12.63 -17.70 -8.98
N ALA A 330 -12.89 -18.84 -8.33
CA ALA A 330 -13.76 -18.89 -7.16
C ALA A 330 -13.15 -18.20 -5.93
N VAL A 331 -11.84 -18.33 -5.73
CA VAL A 331 -11.11 -17.66 -4.64
C VAL A 331 -11.20 -16.14 -4.75
N PHE A 332 -11.12 -15.59 -5.96
CA PHE A 332 -11.28 -14.14 -6.16
C PHE A 332 -12.74 -13.68 -6.17
N GLY A 333 -13.70 -14.54 -6.55
CA GLY A 333 -15.12 -14.20 -6.49
C GLY A 333 -15.46 -12.89 -7.22
N ASP A 334 -16.05 -11.93 -6.51
CA ASP A 334 -16.38 -10.59 -7.01
C ASP A 334 -15.13 -9.72 -7.28
N LEU A 335 -14.04 -9.92 -6.53
CA LEU A 335 -12.75 -9.23 -6.71
C LEU A 335 -12.13 -9.46 -8.09
N PHE A 336 -12.60 -10.49 -8.81
CA PHE A 336 -12.14 -10.81 -10.16
C PHE A 336 -12.23 -9.63 -11.13
N GLN A 337 -13.24 -8.76 -10.96
CA GLN A 337 -13.39 -7.55 -11.78
C GLN A 337 -12.31 -6.49 -11.50
N LEU A 338 -11.73 -6.48 -10.31
CA LEU A 338 -10.71 -5.50 -9.93
C LEU A 338 -9.34 -5.81 -10.53
N LEU A 339 -9.13 -7.02 -11.03
CA LEU A 339 -7.85 -7.46 -11.58
C LEU A 339 -7.53 -6.81 -12.94
N ASP A 340 -8.51 -6.23 -13.62
CA ASP A 340 -8.27 -5.41 -14.81
C ASP A 340 -7.63 -4.07 -14.39
N ARG A 341 -6.37 -3.83 -14.80
CA ARG A 341 -5.57 -2.64 -14.41
C ARG A 341 -5.59 -1.56 -15.48
N ASP A 342 -5.64 -0.30 -15.07
CA ASP A 342 -5.45 0.87 -15.93
C ASP A 342 -3.96 1.24 -16.11
N ALA A 343 -3.69 2.33 -16.85
CA ALA A 343 -2.34 2.80 -17.15
C ALA A 343 -1.53 3.23 -15.89
N THR A 344 -2.20 3.55 -14.78
CA THR A 344 -1.57 3.92 -13.51
C THR A 344 -1.32 2.70 -12.61
N GLY A 345 -1.90 1.55 -12.95
CA GLY A 345 -1.88 0.34 -12.13
C GLY A 345 -3.05 0.24 -11.14
N ARG A 346 -4.00 1.17 -11.18
CA ARG A 346 -5.26 1.09 -10.40
C ARG A 346 -6.22 0.11 -11.09
N SER A 347 -7.16 -0.48 -10.37
CA SER A 347 -8.24 -1.24 -11.04
C SER A 347 -9.08 -0.32 -11.93
N GLN A 348 -9.32 -0.76 -13.16
CA GLN A 348 -10.15 -0.06 -14.14
C GLN A 348 -11.63 -0.03 -13.72
N TYR A 349 -12.07 -1.11 -13.08
CA TYR A 349 -13.41 -1.26 -12.55
C TYR A 349 -13.39 -1.24 -11.02
N SER A 350 -14.51 -0.83 -10.44
CA SER A 350 -14.80 -0.98 -9.03
C SER A 350 -15.89 -2.03 -8.82
N ILE A 351 -15.98 -2.54 -7.60
CA ILE A 351 -17.06 -3.41 -7.15
C ILE A 351 -17.73 -2.80 -5.92
N ASN A 352 -18.91 -3.28 -5.56
CA ASN A 352 -19.53 -2.96 -4.28
C ASN A 352 -19.38 -4.18 -3.38
N ASN A 353 -18.63 -4.00 -2.28
CA ASN A 353 -18.43 -5.04 -1.29
C ASN A 353 -18.41 -4.39 0.11
N GLU A 354 -19.51 -4.54 0.84
CA GLU A 354 -19.74 -3.88 2.13
C GLU A 354 -18.63 -4.19 3.15
N LEU A 355 -18.23 -5.46 3.23
CA LEU A 355 -17.24 -5.95 4.17
C LEU A 355 -15.87 -5.30 3.93
N LEU A 356 -15.46 -5.20 2.67
CA LEU A 356 -14.23 -4.54 2.27
C LEU A 356 -14.33 -3.02 2.43
N ALA A 357 -15.41 -2.41 1.96
CA ALA A 357 -15.64 -0.96 2.08
C ALA A 357 -15.51 -0.51 3.55
N ASN A 358 -16.15 -1.23 4.47
CA ASN A 358 -16.07 -0.95 5.89
C ASN A 358 -14.65 -1.16 6.45
N LYS A 359 -14.05 -2.34 6.19
CA LYS A 359 -12.79 -2.72 6.84
C LYS A 359 -11.57 -1.96 6.31
N VAL A 360 -11.55 -1.68 5.01
CA VAL A 360 -10.42 -1.09 4.27
C VAL A 360 -10.51 0.43 4.25
N PHE A 361 -11.68 0.98 3.93
CA PHE A 361 -11.86 2.41 3.69
C PHE A 361 -12.54 3.13 4.87
N GLY A 362 -12.92 2.41 5.93
CA GLY A 362 -13.54 3.01 7.12
C GLY A 362 -14.97 3.51 6.88
N ILE A 363 -15.63 3.03 5.83
CA ILE A 363 -16.99 3.47 5.47
C ILE A 363 -18.00 2.80 6.41
N GLY A 364 -18.81 3.59 7.10
CA GLY A 364 -19.86 3.06 7.98
C GLY A 364 -20.83 2.12 7.25
N PRO A 365 -21.44 1.15 7.95
CA PRO A 365 -22.28 0.11 7.33
C PRO A 365 -23.41 0.69 6.46
N ASP A 366 -23.98 1.83 6.85
CA ASP A 366 -25.07 2.49 6.13
C ASP A 366 -24.66 3.05 4.74
N GLN A 367 -23.37 3.25 4.48
CA GLN A 367 -22.83 3.79 3.21
C GLN A 367 -21.95 2.78 2.45
N ALA A 368 -21.63 1.65 3.08
CA ALA A 368 -20.64 0.71 2.56
C ALA A 368 -21.13 -0.05 1.31
N ASN A 369 -22.45 -0.23 1.13
CA ASN A 369 -23.01 -0.85 -0.08
C ASN A 369 -22.95 0.04 -1.32
N ASP A 370 -22.85 1.36 -1.15
CA ASP A 370 -22.75 2.33 -2.25
C ASP A 370 -21.30 2.79 -2.48
N PHE A 371 -20.35 2.35 -1.66
CA PHE A 371 -18.95 2.73 -1.79
C PHE A 371 -18.19 1.82 -2.76
N PRO A 372 -17.58 2.39 -3.83
CA PRO A 372 -16.83 1.60 -4.79
C PRO A 372 -15.49 1.13 -4.20
N VAL A 373 -15.34 -0.19 -4.05
CA VAL A 373 -14.08 -0.85 -3.74
C VAL A 373 -13.25 -0.99 -5.01
N PHE A 374 -11.95 -0.68 -4.93
CA PHE A 374 -11.02 -0.70 -6.06
C PHE A 374 -9.64 -1.19 -5.60
N LEU A 375 -8.78 -1.63 -6.54
CA LEU A 375 -7.36 -1.85 -6.24
C LEU A 375 -6.55 -0.55 -6.44
N PRO A 376 -5.84 -0.08 -5.41
CA PRO A 376 -4.94 1.08 -5.52
C PRO A 376 -3.80 0.86 -6.52
N SER A 377 -3.27 1.97 -7.04
CA SER A 377 -2.16 1.98 -8.01
C SER A 377 -0.82 1.52 -7.45
N ASN A 378 -0.68 1.42 -6.13
CA ASN A 378 0.51 0.99 -5.42
C ASN A 378 0.45 -0.49 -4.98
N LEU A 379 -0.65 -1.21 -5.21
CA LEU A 379 -0.80 -2.63 -4.86
C LEU A 379 -0.49 -3.55 -6.03
N THR A 380 0.55 -4.37 -5.88
CA THR A 380 0.99 -5.38 -6.85
C THR A 380 0.63 -6.79 -6.38
N ILE A 381 -0.01 -7.58 -7.24
CA ILE A 381 -0.33 -8.98 -6.99
C ILE A 381 0.65 -9.86 -7.77
N ILE A 382 1.32 -10.78 -7.07
CA ILE A 382 2.33 -11.67 -7.62
C ILE A 382 1.88 -13.11 -7.40
N GLY A 383 1.74 -13.86 -8.47
CA GLY A 383 1.40 -15.28 -8.46
C GLY A 383 2.58 -16.19 -8.75
N THR A 384 2.57 -17.41 -8.21
CA THR A 384 3.40 -18.51 -8.74
C THR A 384 2.54 -19.65 -9.25
N VAL A 385 3.00 -20.27 -10.34
CA VAL A 385 2.34 -21.42 -10.96
C VAL A 385 3.40 -22.47 -11.30
N ASN A 386 3.24 -23.66 -10.74
CA ASN A 386 3.96 -24.84 -11.21
C ASN A 386 3.20 -25.44 -12.40
N THR A 387 3.89 -25.62 -13.51
CA THR A 387 3.29 -26.17 -14.74
C THR A 387 3.09 -27.69 -14.67
N ASN A 388 3.83 -28.38 -13.80
CA ASN A 388 3.93 -29.85 -13.74
C ASN A 388 2.92 -30.53 -12.80
N ASP A 389 2.26 -29.77 -11.92
CA ASP A 389 1.43 -30.36 -10.85
C ASP A 389 0.20 -31.06 -11.45
N GLN A 390 0.01 -32.35 -11.14
CA GLN A 390 -1.09 -33.15 -11.71
C GLN A 390 -2.49 -32.78 -11.15
N ASN A 391 -2.55 -32.25 -9.92
CA ASN A 391 -3.79 -31.90 -9.23
C ASN A 391 -4.00 -30.38 -9.22
N VAL A 392 -4.10 -29.79 -10.41
CA VAL A 392 -4.28 -28.34 -10.59
C VAL A 392 -5.63 -27.99 -11.19
N PHE A 393 -6.17 -26.86 -10.78
CA PHE A 393 -7.28 -26.22 -11.45
C PHE A 393 -6.78 -25.46 -12.66
N VAL A 394 -7.43 -25.69 -13.81
CA VAL A 394 -7.12 -24.96 -15.04
C VAL A 394 -7.55 -23.50 -14.86
N MET A 395 -6.59 -22.58 -14.96
CA MET A 395 -6.89 -21.15 -15.04
C MET A 395 -7.51 -20.85 -16.41
N ASP A 396 -8.72 -20.27 -16.40
CA ASP A 396 -9.40 -19.87 -17.62
C ASP A 396 -8.70 -18.70 -18.33
N THR A 397 -9.07 -18.47 -19.59
CA THR A 397 -8.49 -17.40 -20.42
C THR A 397 -8.82 -16.00 -19.91
N ALA A 398 -9.95 -15.82 -19.24
CA ALA A 398 -10.37 -14.54 -18.67
C ALA A 398 -9.50 -14.17 -17.45
N PHE A 399 -9.05 -15.14 -16.66
CA PHE A 399 -8.09 -14.97 -15.58
C PHE A 399 -6.71 -14.69 -16.17
N LYS A 400 -6.26 -15.51 -17.13
CA LYS A 400 -4.92 -15.38 -17.75
C LYS A 400 -4.66 -13.99 -18.31
N ARG A 401 -5.63 -13.37 -19.01
CA ARG A 401 -5.45 -12.04 -19.62
C ARG A 401 -5.24 -10.88 -18.62
N ARG A 402 -5.54 -11.09 -17.33
CA ARG A 402 -5.45 -10.07 -16.27
C ARG A 402 -4.11 -10.05 -15.55
N PHE A 403 -3.22 -10.98 -15.92
CA PHE A 403 -1.88 -11.12 -15.36
C PHE A 403 -0.84 -11.06 -16.48
N LEU A 404 0.28 -10.44 -16.18
CA LEU A 404 1.50 -10.55 -16.98
C LEU A 404 2.16 -11.89 -16.66
N TRP A 405 2.40 -12.71 -17.68
CA TRP A 405 3.01 -14.04 -17.51
C TRP A 405 4.53 -13.94 -17.72
N LYS A 406 5.29 -14.25 -16.68
CA LYS A 406 6.76 -14.29 -16.71
C LYS A 406 7.22 -15.74 -16.59
N TYR A 407 7.74 -16.26 -17.69
CA TYR A 407 8.36 -17.58 -17.70
C TYR A 407 9.69 -17.57 -16.96
N VAL A 408 9.90 -18.54 -16.08
CA VAL A 408 11.17 -18.77 -15.38
C VAL A 408 11.80 -20.04 -15.98
N SER A 409 12.82 -19.81 -16.81
CA SER A 409 13.52 -20.87 -17.54
C SER A 409 14.31 -21.81 -16.62
N THR A 410 14.54 -23.03 -17.10
CA THR A 410 15.47 -23.99 -16.49
C THR A 410 16.94 -23.68 -16.79
N ASN A 411 17.22 -22.71 -17.66
CA ASN A 411 18.59 -22.36 -18.04
C ASN A 411 19.35 -21.71 -16.87
N ILE A 412 20.65 -21.99 -16.80
CA ILE A 412 21.57 -21.41 -15.81
C ILE A 412 22.74 -20.77 -16.51
N ASP A 413 23.32 -19.77 -15.84
CA ASP A 413 24.68 -19.33 -16.08
C ASP A 413 25.63 -20.27 -15.33
N LEU A 414 26.34 -21.12 -16.07
CA LEU A 414 27.20 -22.15 -15.49
C LEU A 414 28.35 -21.56 -14.67
N ALA A 415 28.85 -20.37 -15.05
CA ALA A 415 29.98 -19.73 -14.36
C ALA A 415 29.61 -19.29 -12.93
N HIS A 416 28.34 -18.95 -12.70
CA HIS A 416 27.84 -18.48 -11.41
C HIS A 416 26.94 -19.50 -10.69
N PHE A 417 26.79 -20.70 -11.24
CA PHE A 417 25.90 -21.72 -10.69
C PHE A 417 26.56 -22.50 -9.55
N THR A 418 26.10 -22.25 -8.33
CA THR A 418 26.71 -22.82 -7.11
C THR A 418 26.14 -24.18 -6.68
N ASN A 419 24.96 -24.58 -7.15
CA ASN A 419 24.30 -25.84 -6.75
C ASN A 419 24.69 -27.01 -7.69
N ASN A 420 25.97 -27.13 -8.04
CA ASN A 420 26.46 -28.05 -9.07
C ASN A 420 27.22 -29.25 -8.49
N ALA A 421 26.54 -30.10 -7.71
CA ALA A 421 27.17 -31.27 -7.12
C ALA A 421 27.52 -32.33 -8.16
N LYS A 422 28.60 -33.09 -7.89
CA LYS A 422 28.98 -34.26 -8.70
C LYS A 422 28.19 -35.48 -8.24
N ILE A 423 27.43 -36.09 -9.15
CA ILE A 423 26.58 -37.24 -8.89
C ILE A 423 27.15 -38.48 -9.59
N GLU A 424 26.94 -39.65 -9.02
CA GLU A 424 27.32 -40.94 -9.60
C GLU A 424 26.07 -41.62 -10.15
N ILE A 425 26.01 -41.86 -11.46
CA ILE A 425 24.81 -42.43 -12.10
C ILE A 425 24.99 -43.91 -12.47
N ALA A 426 26.24 -44.40 -12.51
CA ALA A 426 26.61 -45.81 -12.61
C ALA A 426 28.01 -45.99 -12.01
N THR A 427 28.42 -47.24 -11.72
CA THR A 427 29.76 -47.54 -11.17
C THR A 427 30.86 -46.86 -11.98
N ASN A 428 31.69 -46.05 -11.32
CA ASN A 428 32.80 -45.30 -11.93
C ASN A 428 32.38 -44.25 -12.98
N TYR A 429 31.09 -43.93 -13.09
CA TYR A 429 30.58 -42.92 -14.02
C TYR A 429 29.86 -41.81 -13.24
N SER A 430 30.54 -40.66 -13.16
CA SER A 430 30.06 -39.48 -12.44
C SER A 430 29.97 -38.28 -13.35
N ILE A 431 28.99 -37.43 -13.09
CA ILE A 431 28.66 -36.26 -13.89
C ILE A 431 28.24 -35.11 -12.98
N ASP A 432 28.45 -33.87 -13.42
CA ASP A 432 27.99 -32.70 -12.69
C ASP A 432 26.47 -32.52 -12.88
N TRP A 433 25.78 -32.15 -11.81
CA TRP A 433 24.32 -31.98 -11.78
C TRP A 433 23.81 -31.10 -12.93
N ALA A 434 24.50 -29.99 -13.20
CA ALA A 434 24.18 -29.06 -14.27
C ALA A 434 24.06 -29.74 -15.64
N VAL A 435 25.04 -30.59 -15.97
CA VAL A 435 25.04 -31.32 -17.23
C VAL A 435 23.93 -32.37 -17.24
N PHE A 436 23.76 -33.09 -16.13
CA PHE A 436 22.75 -34.13 -16.00
C PHE A 436 21.32 -33.58 -16.20
N TYR A 437 20.89 -32.60 -15.41
CA TYR A 437 19.50 -32.13 -15.46
C TYR A 437 19.18 -31.44 -16.79
N GLN A 438 20.15 -30.72 -17.38
CA GLN A 438 19.93 -30.09 -18.68
C GLN A 438 19.82 -31.13 -19.79
N SER A 439 20.63 -32.20 -19.75
CA SER A 439 20.53 -33.31 -20.71
C SER A 439 19.19 -34.01 -20.55
N LEU A 440 18.78 -34.25 -19.31
CA LEU A 440 17.47 -34.81 -18.98
C LEU A 440 16.33 -33.95 -19.53
N ASN A 441 16.35 -32.63 -19.31
CA ASN A 441 15.34 -31.71 -19.83
C ASN A 441 15.27 -31.67 -21.36
N HIS A 442 16.43 -31.79 -22.03
CA HIS A 442 16.47 -31.90 -23.49
C HIS A 442 15.83 -33.20 -23.94
N PHE A 443 16.23 -34.32 -23.34
CA PHE A 443 15.71 -35.65 -23.66
C PHE A 443 14.19 -35.75 -23.42
N ILE A 444 13.68 -35.16 -22.33
CA ILE A 444 12.24 -35.11 -22.02
C ILE A 444 11.45 -34.44 -23.15
N VAL A 445 11.93 -33.33 -23.69
CA VAL A 445 11.18 -32.56 -24.70
C VAL A 445 11.46 -33.06 -26.12
N ALA A 446 12.73 -33.23 -26.49
CA ALA A 446 13.15 -33.54 -27.84
C ALA A 446 13.00 -35.03 -28.19
N ASP A 447 13.33 -35.92 -27.25
CA ASP A 447 13.42 -37.36 -27.51
C ASP A 447 12.19 -38.12 -27.05
N LEU A 448 11.60 -37.76 -25.90
CA LEU A 448 10.37 -38.36 -25.39
C LEU A 448 9.10 -37.64 -25.89
N GLY A 449 9.24 -36.47 -26.51
CA GLY A 449 8.11 -35.69 -27.04
C GLY A 449 7.15 -35.19 -25.96
N LEU A 450 7.60 -35.08 -24.71
CA LEU A 450 6.79 -34.57 -23.61
C LEU A 450 6.81 -33.03 -23.58
N ALA A 451 5.80 -32.44 -22.95
CA ALA A 451 5.72 -31.00 -22.79
C ALA A 451 6.78 -30.46 -21.81
N GLU A 452 7.12 -29.17 -21.96
CA GLU A 452 8.12 -28.48 -21.12
C GLU A 452 7.76 -28.45 -19.63
N ASP A 453 6.49 -28.70 -19.29
CA ASP A 453 6.04 -28.81 -17.91
C ASP A 453 6.63 -30.02 -17.19
N LYS A 454 7.08 -31.06 -17.91
CA LYS A 454 7.78 -32.23 -17.38
C LYS A 454 9.27 -32.00 -17.13
N GLN A 455 9.79 -30.81 -17.40
CA GLN A 455 11.18 -30.47 -17.10
C GLN A 455 11.39 -30.22 -15.59
N ILE A 456 12.64 -30.32 -15.16
CA ILE A 456 13.07 -29.97 -13.80
C ILE A 456 14.01 -28.76 -13.80
N GLY A 457 13.90 -27.91 -12.78
CA GLY A 457 14.78 -26.78 -12.62
C GLY A 457 16.11 -27.11 -11.93
N PRO A 458 17.11 -26.21 -12.02
CA PRO A 458 18.44 -26.39 -11.44
C PRO A 458 18.45 -26.58 -9.91
N TYR A 459 17.42 -26.11 -9.21
CA TYR A 459 17.25 -26.25 -7.76
C TYR A 459 16.14 -27.24 -7.38
N PHE A 460 15.79 -28.17 -8.28
CA PHE A 460 14.87 -29.27 -7.95
C PHE A 460 15.41 -30.10 -6.76
N ILE A 461 16.72 -30.24 -6.67
CA ILE A 461 17.43 -30.79 -5.52
C ILE A 461 18.35 -29.70 -4.97
N ASN A 462 18.32 -29.50 -3.65
CA ASN A 462 19.30 -28.67 -2.94
C ASN A 462 20.46 -29.56 -2.47
N PHE A 463 21.67 -29.28 -2.97
CA PHE A 463 22.90 -30.02 -2.63
C PHE A 463 23.78 -29.31 -1.60
N GLN A 464 23.32 -28.20 -1.01
CA GLN A 464 24.07 -27.53 0.04
C GLN A 464 24.11 -28.40 1.31
N ASP A 465 25.29 -28.53 1.91
CA ASP A 465 25.50 -29.18 3.20
C ASP A 465 25.09 -28.19 4.30
N GLU A 466 23.99 -28.50 4.99
CA GLU A 466 23.34 -27.57 5.90
C GLU A 466 24.29 -27.06 6.99
N GLY A 467 24.39 -25.74 7.12
CA GLY A 467 25.22 -25.09 8.12
C GLY A 467 26.72 -25.04 7.80
N LYS A 468 27.16 -25.55 6.64
CA LYS A 468 28.56 -25.45 6.21
C LYS A 468 28.75 -24.39 5.13
N VAL A 469 29.69 -23.49 5.42
CA VAL A 469 30.17 -22.50 4.46
C VAL A 469 31.69 -22.63 4.31
N ASP A 470 32.20 -22.30 3.14
CA ASP A 470 33.63 -22.23 2.88
C ASP A 470 34.25 -20.95 3.50
N GLU A 471 35.56 -20.79 3.32
CA GLU A 471 36.32 -19.64 3.81
C GLU A 471 35.84 -18.28 3.27
N ASN A 472 35.12 -18.28 2.14
CA ASN A 472 34.53 -17.10 1.51
C ASN A 472 33.06 -16.91 1.89
N GLY A 473 32.52 -17.75 2.78
CA GLY A 473 31.13 -17.73 3.21
C GLY A 473 30.15 -18.32 2.18
N GLN A 474 30.63 -19.03 1.15
CA GLN A 474 29.76 -19.72 0.19
C GLN A 474 29.31 -21.09 0.71
N PRO A 475 28.09 -21.54 0.38
CA PRO A 475 27.60 -22.85 0.80
C PRO A 475 28.49 -23.99 0.30
N VAL A 476 28.92 -24.87 1.21
CA VAL A 476 29.63 -26.09 0.84
C VAL A 476 28.62 -27.11 0.32
N LEU A 477 28.94 -27.81 -0.76
CA LEU A 477 28.09 -28.88 -1.28
C LEU A 477 28.33 -30.20 -0.57
N VAL A 478 27.29 -31.02 -0.47
CA VAL A 478 27.39 -32.39 0.04
C VAL A 478 28.37 -33.21 -0.81
N ASN A 479 28.95 -34.24 -0.20
CA ASN A 479 29.88 -35.10 -0.94
C ASN A 479 29.15 -35.92 -2.03
N ARG A 480 29.91 -36.49 -2.96
CA ARG A 480 29.36 -37.26 -4.09
C ARG A 480 28.35 -38.33 -3.68
N LYS A 481 28.64 -39.10 -2.63
CA LYS A 481 27.76 -40.18 -2.18
C LYS A 481 26.41 -39.62 -1.72
N GLN A 482 26.44 -38.58 -0.90
CA GLN A 482 25.24 -37.88 -0.43
C GLN A 482 24.47 -37.23 -1.59
N ALA A 483 25.16 -36.63 -2.56
CA ALA A 483 24.51 -36.07 -3.75
C ALA A 483 23.79 -37.14 -4.57
N THR A 484 24.42 -38.29 -4.79
CA THR A 484 23.79 -39.44 -5.46
C THR A 484 22.56 -39.94 -4.69
N GLU A 485 22.64 -40.07 -3.37
CA GLU A 485 21.51 -40.45 -2.52
C GLU A 485 20.35 -39.44 -2.64
N LEU A 486 20.63 -38.14 -2.64
CA LEU A 486 19.59 -37.11 -2.84
C LEU A 486 18.90 -37.23 -4.21
N VAL A 487 19.64 -37.53 -5.29
CA VAL A 487 19.04 -37.77 -6.62
C VAL A 487 18.16 -39.02 -6.59
N ARG A 488 18.68 -40.12 -6.02
CA ARG A 488 17.94 -41.37 -5.90
C ARG A 488 16.62 -41.18 -5.17
N ASP A 489 16.68 -40.51 -4.02
CA ASP A 489 15.56 -40.43 -3.09
C ASP A 489 14.53 -39.36 -3.49
N LYS A 490 14.94 -38.27 -4.17
CA LYS A 490 14.06 -37.14 -4.51
C LYS A 490 13.63 -37.07 -5.98
N LEU A 491 14.42 -37.60 -6.92
CA LEU A 491 14.17 -37.43 -8.36
C LEU A 491 13.66 -38.69 -9.05
N LEU A 492 14.14 -39.88 -8.70
CA LEU A 492 13.81 -41.08 -9.47
C LEU A 492 12.32 -41.41 -9.46
N GLN A 493 11.62 -41.18 -8.35
CA GLN A 493 10.17 -41.39 -8.27
C GLN A 493 9.44 -40.52 -9.30
N TYR A 494 9.80 -39.23 -9.37
CA TYR A 494 9.26 -38.30 -10.36
C TYR A 494 9.56 -38.76 -11.79
N LEU A 495 10.81 -39.11 -12.10
CA LEU A 495 11.18 -39.59 -13.43
C LEU A 495 10.46 -40.89 -13.80
N TRP A 496 10.19 -41.76 -12.83
CA TRP A 496 9.45 -42.99 -13.06
C TRP A 496 7.97 -42.71 -13.35
N GLU A 497 7.31 -41.92 -12.50
CA GLU A 497 5.85 -41.77 -12.54
C GLU A 497 5.37 -40.70 -13.52
N ASP A 498 6.03 -39.54 -13.54
CA ASP A 498 5.58 -38.37 -14.29
C ASP A 498 6.23 -38.23 -15.66
N VAL A 499 7.35 -38.91 -15.89
CA VAL A 499 8.12 -38.83 -17.14
C VAL A 499 8.05 -40.16 -17.88
N ALA A 500 8.63 -41.23 -17.33
CA ALA A 500 8.76 -42.50 -18.02
C ALA A 500 7.41 -43.18 -18.29
N LYS A 501 6.52 -43.29 -17.30
CA LYS A 501 5.17 -43.84 -17.50
C LYS A 501 4.32 -42.99 -18.45
N VAL A 502 4.46 -41.67 -18.42
CA VAL A 502 3.72 -40.77 -19.32
C VAL A 502 4.23 -40.94 -20.76
N ALA A 503 5.55 -41.01 -20.96
CA ALA A 503 6.15 -41.28 -22.26
C ALA A 503 5.77 -42.66 -22.82
N GLN A 504 5.57 -43.68 -21.99
CA GLN A 504 5.08 -44.99 -22.45
C GLN A 504 3.68 -44.92 -23.08
N ASN A 505 2.88 -43.90 -22.75
CA ASN A 505 1.57 -43.68 -23.33
C ASN A 505 1.61 -42.82 -24.60
N THR A 506 2.80 -42.36 -25.04
CA THR A 506 2.97 -41.64 -26.30
C THR A 506 3.45 -42.61 -27.41
N PHE A 507 3.31 -42.20 -28.68
CA PHE A 507 3.76 -43.01 -29.84
C PHE A 507 5.27 -42.96 -30.07
N VAL A 508 6.06 -42.72 -29.02
CA VAL A 508 7.50 -42.50 -29.10
C VAL A 508 8.24 -43.77 -28.72
N ASP A 509 9.13 -44.25 -29.58
CA ASP A 509 9.89 -45.50 -29.36
C ASP A 509 11.06 -45.36 -28.38
N LYS A 510 11.39 -44.13 -27.96
CA LYS A 510 12.48 -43.84 -27.03
C LYS A 510 12.02 -43.97 -25.58
N LYS A 511 12.92 -44.48 -24.71
CA LYS A 511 12.67 -44.66 -23.28
C LYS A 511 13.75 -43.96 -22.47
N LEU A 512 13.41 -43.49 -21.27
CA LEU A 512 14.36 -42.88 -20.34
C LEU A 512 15.22 -43.92 -19.61
N PHE A 513 14.62 -45.04 -19.23
CA PHE A 513 15.26 -46.12 -18.49
C PHE A 513 15.50 -47.35 -19.38
N ASP A 514 16.52 -48.14 -19.03
CA ASP A 514 16.84 -49.41 -19.69
C ASP A 514 15.79 -50.47 -19.31
N ASP A 515 14.84 -50.71 -20.21
CA ASP A 515 13.69 -51.59 -19.99
C ASP A 515 14.04 -53.09 -19.92
N GLN A 516 15.24 -53.46 -20.34
CA GLN A 516 15.75 -54.83 -20.17
C GLN A 516 16.26 -55.08 -18.75
N LYS A 517 16.70 -54.02 -18.06
CA LYS A 517 17.30 -54.12 -16.72
C LYS A 517 16.41 -53.62 -15.60
N ILE A 518 15.47 -52.73 -15.92
CA ILE A 518 14.61 -52.03 -14.96
C ILE A 518 13.15 -52.43 -15.24
N SER A 519 12.64 -53.36 -14.43
CA SER A 519 11.26 -53.86 -14.57
C SER A 519 10.28 -53.13 -13.67
N CYS A 520 10.75 -52.64 -12.52
CA CYS A 520 9.96 -51.92 -11.53
C CYS A 520 10.74 -50.77 -10.89
N PHE A 521 10.03 -49.93 -10.13
CA PHE A 521 10.67 -48.80 -9.44
C PHE A 521 11.73 -49.26 -8.41
N ALA A 522 11.52 -50.38 -7.72
CA ALA A 522 12.50 -50.90 -6.78
C ALA A 522 13.82 -51.25 -7.48
N ASP A 523 13.77 -51.86 -8.67
CA ASP A 523 14.97 -52.12 -9.47
C ASP A 523 15.70 -50.83 -9.82
N LEU A 524 14.96 -49.79 -10.25
CA LEU A 524 15.53 -48.48 -10.55
C LEU A 524 16.23 -47.88 -9.33
N TYR A 525 15.56 -47.92 -8.18
CA TYR A 525 16.04 -47.34 -6.94
C TYR A 525 17.30 -48.04 -6.43
N ASP A 526 17.30 -49.37 -6.37
CA ASP A 526 18.41 -50.15 -5.82
C ASP A 526 19.64 -50.15 -6.73
N LYS A 527 19.43 -50.07 -8.05
CA LYS A 527 20.52 -50.10 -9.04
C LYS A 527 21.14 -48.74 -9.33
N PHE A 528 20.44 -47.63 -9.08
CA PHE A 528 20.94 -46.29 -9.40
C PHE A 528 22.25 -45.99 -8.66
N GLY A 529 23.26 -45.50 -9.40
CA GLY A 529 24.61 -45.23 -8.89
C GLY A 529 25.52 -46.47 -8.86
N HIS A 530 25.00 -47.67 -9.10
CA HIS A 530 25.75 -48.92 -9.13
C HIS A 530 25.75 -49.54 -10.54
N GLU A 531 24.60 -49.64 -11.17
CA GLU A 531 24.45 -50.17 -12.53
C GLU A 531 23.97 -49.08 -13.50
N GLN A 532 24.06 -49.36 -14.79
CA GLN A 532 23.45 -48.51 -15.80
C GLN A 532 21.93 -48.69 -15.78
N VAL A 533 21.22 -47.72 -15.22
CA VAL A 533 19.74 -47.71 -15.15
C VAL A 533 19.08 -46.91 -16.28
N PHE A 534 19.81 -45.97 -16.86
CA PHE A 534 19.33 -45.15 -17.97
C PHE A 534 19.48 -45.85 -19.32
N SER A 535 18.60 -45.53 -20.26
CA SER A 535 18.66 -46.06 -21.62
C SER A 535 19.96 -45.64 -22.32
N LYS A 536 20.37 -46.43 -23.32
CA LYS A 536 21.58 -46.14 -24.09
C LYS A 536 21.47 -44.79 -24.80
N GLU A 537 20.29 -44.48 -25.32
CA GLU A 537 19.97 -43.24 -26.00
C GLU A 537 20.20 -42.03 -25.09
N PHE A 538 19.74 -42.08 -23.84
CA PHE A 538 19.95 -40.98 -22.89
C PHE A 538 21.42 -40.85 -22.47
N VAL A 539 22.13 -41.98 -22.34
CA VAL A 539 23.55 -41.98 -21.98
C VAL A 539 24.42 -41.42 -23.11
N ASP A 540 24.07 -41.71 -24.36
CA ASP A 540 24.73 -41.15 -25.52
C ASP A 540 24.53 -39.61 -25.58
N GLU A 541 23.32 -39.13 -25.27
CA GLU A 541 23.02 -37.69 -25.14
C GLU A 541 23.85 -37.01 -24.04
N LEU A 542 23.98 -37.64 -22.86
CA LEU A 542 24.87 -37.17 -21.80
C LEU A 542 26.32 -37.06 -22.30
N GLY A 543 26.80 -38.05 -23.05
CA GLY A 543 28.13 -38.06 -23.63
C GLY A 543 28.39 -36.90 -24.60
N ILE A 544 27.42 -36.59 -25.46
CA ILE A 544 27.48 -35.45 -26.40
C ILE A 544 27.60 -34.13 -25.63
N LYS A 545 26.77 -33.94 -24.60
CA LYS A 545 26.77 -32.70 -23.80
C LYS A 545 28.05 -32.51 -23.01
N VAL A 546 28.57 -33.58 -22.39
CA VAL A 546 29.87 -33.54 -21.69
C VAL A 546 31.00 -33.13 -22.65
N ALA A 547 31.00 -33.63 -23.88
CA ALA A 547 32.01 -33.27 -24.88
C ALA A 547 31.90 -31.81 -25.32
N LYS A 548 30.69 -31.26 -25.40
CA LYS A 548 30.44 -29.85 -25.75
C LYS A 548 30.93 -28.90 -24.65
N VAL A 549 30.59 -29.18 -23.39
CA VAL A 549 31.01 -28.36 -22.23
C VAL A 549 32.54 -28.36 -22.08
N LYS A 550 33.19 -29.51 -22.30
CA LYS A 550 34.67 -29.57 -22.29
C LYS A 550 35.30 -28.70 -23.36
N LYS A 551 34.77 -28.72 -24.59
CA LYS A 551 35.26 -27.85 -25.66
C LYS A 551 35.10 -26.37 -25.31
N GLU A 552 33.95 -25.96 -24.80
CA GLU A 552 33.70 -24.56 -24.42
C GLU A 552 34.66 -24.09 -23.32
N ALA A 553 34.95 -24.93 -22.32
CA ALA A 553 35.94 -24.64 -21.27
C ALA A 553 37.39 -24.57 -21.80
N ASP A 554 37.75 -25.46 -22.74
CA ASP A 554 39.09 -25.48 -23.35
C ASP A 554 39.33 -24.23 -24.24
N PHE A 555 38.27 -23.67 -24.84
CA PHE A 555 38.35 -22.43 -25.64
C PHE A 555 38.52 -21.17 -24.77
N GLU A 556 37.80 -21.05 -23.64
CA GLU A 556 37.96 -19.92 -22.70
C GLU A 556 39.34 -19.89 -22.00
N HIS A 557 39.98 -21.05 -21.85
CA HIS A 557 41.36 -21.17 -21.36
C HIS A 557 42.43 -20.87 -22.42
N ALA A 558 42.08 -20.85 -23.71
CA ALA A 558 43.01 -20.53 -24.79
C ALA A 558 43.02 -19.03 -25.17
N GLU A 559 42.01 -18.27 -24.72
CA GLU A 559 41.88 -16.81 -24.97
C GLU A 559 42.30 -15.92 -23.78
N ASN A 560 42.69 -16.51 -22.64
CA ASN A 560 43.37 -15.85 -21.53
C ASN A 560 44.85 -16.23 -21.49
#